data_AF-A0A963HI84-F1
#
_entry.id   AF-A0A963HI84-F1
#
_cell.length_a   1.000
_cell.length_b   1.000
_cell.length_c   1.000
_cell.angle_alpha   90.00
_cell.angle_beta   90.00
_cell.angle_gamma   90.00
#
_symmetry.space_group_name_H-M   'P 1'
#
loop_
_entity.id
_entity.type
_entity.pdbx_description
1 polymer ?
#
loop_
_entity_poly.entity_id
_entity_poly.type
_entity_poly.pdbx_seq_one_letter_code
_entity_poly.pdbx_strand_id
1 'polypeptide(L)' 'MSIRDTDSIPHHGWRTVPMWDTPQQRKAHLKLIVQTCLELIRDCPDPALRLEAAQLLALASARLCSTKKERLQ' A
#
# COMPACT_ATOMS: atom_id res chain seq x y z
N MET A 1 -35.23 16.74 -15.73
CA MET A 1 -34.87 15.71 -14.74
C MET A 1 -35.58 16.05 -13.45
N SER A 2 -36.40 15.12 -12.93
CA SER A 2 -37.28 15.35 -11.78
C SER A 2 -36.60 14.85 -10.50
N ILE A 3 -36.77 15.57 -9.39
CA ILE A 3 -36.25 15.13 -8.08
C ILE A 3 -36.87 13.80 -7.58
N ARG A 4 -37.93 13.33 -8.24
CA ARG A 4 -38.61 12.07 -7.96
C ARG A 4 -37.97 10.84 -8.63
N ASP A 5 -36.93 11.03 -9.45
CA ASP A 5 -36.14 9.93 -10.05
C ASP A 5 -35.14 9.32 -9.03
N THR A 6 -35.42 9.42 -7.73
CA THR A 6 -34.56 8.90 -6.64
C THR A 6 -34.87 7.46 -6.25
N ASP A 7 -35.88 6.82 -6.85
CA ASP A 7 -36.25 5.40 -6.65
C ASP A 7 -35.15 4.40 -7.08
N SER A 8 -34.07 4.89 -7.72
CA SER A 8 -32.92 4.07 -8.09
C SER A 8 -31.86 3.97 -6.99
N ILE A 9 -32.01 4.68 -5.86
CA ILE A 9 -31.06 4.60 -4.75
C ILE A 9 -31.38 3.34 -3.92
N PRO A 10 -30.52 2.32 -3.90
CA PRO A 10 -30.81 1.09 -3.17
C PRO A 10 -30.90 1.36 -1.65
N HIS A 11 -32.05 1.08 -1.05
CA HIS A 11 -32.29 1.21 0.40
C HIS A 11 -31.50 0.20 1.26
N HIS A 12 -30.89 -0.81 0.64
CA HIS A 12 -30.15 -1.88 1.32
C HIS A 12 -28.68 -1.85 0.90
N GLY A 13 -27.94 -0.93 1.52
CA GLY A 13 -26.49 -1.00 1.65
C GLY A 13 -25.73 -0.79 0.34
N TRP A 14 -25.05 0.36 0.24
CA TRP A 14 -23.85 0.43 -0.58
C TRP A 14 -22.95 -0.70 -0.08
N ARG A 15 -22.70 -1.71 -0.92
CA ARG A 15 -21.79 -2.80 -0.58
C ARG A 15 -20.47 -2.14 -0.24
N THR A 16 -20.13 -2.05 1.04
CA THR A 16 -18.84 -1.51 1.48
C THR A 16 -17.80 -2.43 0.87
N VAL A 17 -17.20 -2.00 -0.23
CA VAL A 17 -16.10 -2.72 -0.85
C VAL A 17 -15.01 -2.69 0.20
N PRO A 18 -14.61 -3.84 0.75
CA PRO A 18 -13.61 -3.82 1.78
C PRO A 18 -12.33 -3.24 1.20
N MET A 19 -11.81 -2.22 1.86
CA MET A 19 -10.59 -1.47 1.49
C MET A 19 -9.33 -2.31 1.74
N TRP A 20 -9.36 -3.58 1.35
CA TRP A 20 -8.15 -4.41 1.35
C TRP A 20 -7.55 -4.29 -0.03
N ASP A 21 -6.30 -3.82 -0.08
CA ASP A 21 -5.52 -3.90 -1.31
C ASP A 21 -5.53 -5.33 -1.82
N THR A 22 -5.93 -5.49 -3.08
CA THR A 22 -5.75 -6.73 -3.83
C THR A 22 -4.28 -7.16 -3.74
N PRO A 23 -3.96 -8.46 -3.82
CA PRO A 23 -2.56 -8.92 -3.83
C PRO A 23 -1.69 -8.18 -4.85
N GLN A 24 -2.28 -7.80 -5.99
CA GLN A 24 -1.67 -7.01 -7.06
C GLN A 24 -1.38 -5.58 -6.60
N GLN A 25 -2.35 -4.90 -5.97
CA GLN A 25 -2.16 -3.57 -5.40
C GLN A 25 -1.09 -3.57 -4.31
N ARG A 26 -1.10 -4.54 -3.39
CA ARG A 26 -0.04 -4.68 -2.37
C ARG A 26 1.35 -4.79 -2.98
N LYS A 27 1.49 -5.59 -4.05
CA LYS A 27 2.76 -5.74 -4.77
C LYS A 27 3.18 -4.43 -5.44
N ALA A 28 2.24 -3.69 -6.02
CA ALA A 28 2.51 -2.39 -6.64
C ALA A 28 2.93 -1.35 -5.59
N HIS A 29 2.22 -1.25 -4.46
CA HIS A 29 2.56 -0.38 -3.34
C HIS A 29 3.95 -0.71 -2.77
N LEU A 30 4.27 -1.99 -2.59
CA LEU A 30 5.60 -2.41 -2.15
C LEU A 30 6.71 -2.00 -3.12
N LYS A 31 6.50 -2.14 -4.43
CA LYS A 31 7.48 -1.69 -5.44
C LYS A 31 7.68 -0.18 -5.37
N LEU A 32 6.60 0.58 -5.25
CA LEU A 32 6.67 2.03 -5.13
C LEU A 32 7.50 2.44 -3.90
N ILE A 33 7.19 1.86 -2.73
CA ILE A 33 7.89 2.14 -1.48
C ILE A 33 9.39 1.84 -1.62
N VAL A 34 9.75 0.67 -2.15
CA VAL A 34 11.16 0.29 -2.31
C VAL A 34 11.88 1.25 -3.24
N GLN A 35 11.28 1.59 -4.38
CA GLN A 35 11.87 2.51 -5.35
C GLN A 35 12.12 3.89 -4.73
N THR A 36 11.11 4.46 -4.06
CA THR A 36 11.22 5.78 -3.43
C THR A 36 12.27 5.79 -2.32
N CYS A 37 12.35 4.74 -1.48
CA CYS A 37 13.38 4.65 -0.46
C CYS A 37 14.80 4.61 -1.06
N LEU A 38 15.00 3.86 -2.15
CA LEU A 38 16.31 3.78 -2.81
C LEU A 38 16.72 5.12 -3.42
N GLU A 39 15.79 5.83 -4.06
CA GLU A 39 16.02 7.17 -4.60
C GLU A 39 16.38 8.17 -3.48
N LEU A 40 15.64 8.15 -2.37
CA LEU A 40 15.92 9.00 -1.21
C LEU A 40 17.30 8.72 -0.60
N ILE A 41 17.67 7.46 -0.42
CA ILE A 41 18.98 7.07 0.13
C ILE A 41 20.11 7.59 -0.77
N ARG A 42 19.92 7.55 -2.10
CA ARG A 42 20.94 7.95 -3.07
C ARG A 42 21.08 9.47 -3.18
N ASP A 43 19.96 10.18 -3.34
CA ASP A 43 19.97 11.57 -3.83
C ASP A 43 19.62 12.61 -2.75
N CYS A 44 19.08 12.21 -1.59
CA CYS A 44 18.66 13.17 -0.58
C CYS A 44 19.87 13.77 0.17
N PRO A 45 20.00 15.12 0.24
CA PRO A 45 21.09 15.76 0.98
C PRO A 45 20.94 15.62 2.50
N ASP A 46 19.73 15.41 3.01
CA ASP A 46 19.46 15.27 4.44
C ASP A 46 19.87 13.87 4.96
N PRO A 47 20.88 13.78 5.85
CA PRO A 47 21.28 12.50 6.43
C PRO A 47 20.19 11.84 7.30
N ALA A 48 19.33 12.61 7.96
CA ALA A 48 18.26 12.06 8.79
C ALA A 48 17.22 11.33 7.92
N LEU A 49 16.80 11.98 6.83
CA LEU A 49 15.84 11.42 5.89
C LEU A 49 16.37 10.15 5.19
N ARG A 50 17.68 10.10 4.89
CA ARG A 50 18.33 8.89 4.35
C ARG A 50 18.31 7.73 5.35
N LEU A 51 18.53 8.00 6.64
CA LEU A 51 18.46 6.99 7.67
C LEU A 51 17.03 6.44 7.83
N GLU A 52 16.03 7.31 7.85
CA GLU A 52 14.62 6.91 7.91
C GLU A 52 14.22 6.05 6.70
N ALA A 53 14.63 6.45 5.49
CA ALA A 53 14.38 5.68 4.29
C ALA A 53 15.04 4.29 4.34
N ALA A 54 16.26 4.18 4.86
CA ALA A 54 16.96 2.91 5.04
C ALA A 54 16.26 2.01 6.08
N GLN A 55 15.79 2.57 7.19
CA GLN A 55 15.03 1.82 8.21
C GLN A 55 13.70 1.31 7.65
N LEU A 56 13.00 2.13 6.88
CA LEU A 56 11.74 1.75 6.26
C LEU A 56 11.93 0.63 5.22
N LEU A 57 13.01 0.70 4.45
CA LEU A 57 13.40 -0.36 3.50
C LEU A 57 13.74 -1.68 4.23
N ALA A 58 14.48 -1.61 5.34
CA ALA A 58 14.77 -2.78 6.17
C ALA A 58 13.48 -3.42 6.71
N LEU A 59 12.55 -2.62 7.25
CA LEU A 59 11.25 -3.10 7.73
C LEU A 59 10.45 -3.78 6.61
N ALA A 60 10.39 -3.17 5.43
CA ALA A 60 9.68 -3.73 4.27
C ALA A 60 10.25 -5.10 3.85
N SER A 61 11.59 -5.24 3.84
CA SER A 61 12.25 -6.50 3.52
C SER A 61 11.99 -7.59 4.57
N ALA A 62 11.99 -7.26 5.86
CA ALA A 62 11.72 -8.20 6.93
C ALA A 62 10.30 -8.80 6.83
N ARG A 63 9.29 -7.97 6.52
CA ARG A 63 7.91 -8.43 6.28
C ARG A 63 7.80 -9.40 5.10
N LEU A 64 8.58 -9.19 4.05
CA LEU A 64 8.65 -10.11 2.90
C LEU A 64 9.31 -11.45 3.26
N CYS A 65 10.35 -11.44 4.11
CA CYS A 65 10.98 -12.67 4.58
C CYS A 65 10.06 -13.51 5.48
N SER A 66 9.33 -12.87 6.40
CA SER A 66 8.38 -13.59 7.28
C SER A 66 7.24 -14.24 6.50
N THR A 67 6.66 -13.53 5.52
CA THR A 67 5.58 -14.08 4.67
C THR A 67 6.05 -15.20 3.75
N LYS A 68 7.34 -15.25 3.37
CA LYS A 68 7.92 -16.39 2.65
C LYS A 68 8.04 -17.63 3.54
N LYS A 69 8.45 -17.45 4.80
CA LYS A 69 8.64 -18.55 5.75
C LYS A 69 7.33 -19.29 6.06
N GLU A 70 6.22 -18.56 6.13
CA GLU A 70 4.87 -19.11 6.37
C GLU A 70 4.31 -19.93 5.20
N ARG A 71 4.72 -19.64 3.95
CA ARG A 71 4.29 -20.41 2.76
C ARG A 71 5.13 -21.65 2.46
N LEU A 72 6.20 -21.87 3.21
CA LEU A 72 7.14 -22.98 3.05
C LEU A 72 6.98 -24.05 4.15
N GLN A 73 5.99 -23.90 5.04
CA GLN A 73 5.53 -24.91 5.99
C GLN A 73 4.26 -25.58 5.47
#